data_AF-A0A521I8F3-F1
#
_entry.id   AF-A0A521I8F3-F1
#
_cell.length_a   1.000
_cell.length_b   1.000
_cell.length_c   1.000
_cell.angle_alpha   90.00
_cell.angle_beta   90.00
_cell.angle_gamma   90.00
#
_symmetry.space_group_name_H-M   'P 1'
#
loop_
_entity.id
_entity.type
_entity.pdbx_description
1 polymer ?
#
loop_
_entity_poly.entity_id
_entity_poly.type
_entity_poly.pdbx_seq_one_letter_code
_entity_poly.pdbx_strand_id
1 'polypeptide(L)'
;MSNHAPGSSLLISGLIAYCRAGFEKELAAEIDDIAADAGLIGYVRALPDTGYVVYETFEPVPLSSLGEATDWRRPVFARQLLPWFGRVEELPERDRATPIVDAVKASAQRFSGVVLETPDTDVAKQQSGFCRRFAEPLSRELEKASALRTSRTGLPVLHVLFTDATTAWLAAEMPGQAAPWPMGVPRLRMPSNAPSRSTLKLAEAFTTLLSDEERELLVRAGQRAVDLGAAPGGWTWQ
;
A
#
# COMPACT_ATOMS: atom_id res chain seq x y z
N MET A 1 -26.62 20.41 4.18
CA MET A 1 -26.92 19.27 5.06
C MET A 1 -25.84 18.23 4.84
N SER A 2 -25.05 17.98 5.89
CA SER A 2 -24.08 16.89 6.00
C SER A 2 -22.93 16.82 4.98
N ASN A 3 -21.85 17.58 5.25
CA ASN A 3 -20.58 17.49 4.53
C ASN A 3 -19.79 16.29 5.07
N HIS A 4 -20.20 15.06 4.72
CA HIS A 4 -19.42 13.86 5.05
C HIS A 4 -18.22 13.78 4.13
N ALA A 5 -17.02 13.70 4.69
CA ALA A 5 -15.82 13.36 3.92
C ALA A 5 -16.08 12.05 3.16
N PRO A 6 -15.75 11.94 1.86
CA PRO A 6 -16.25 10.85 1.01
C PRO A 6 -15.81 9.42 1.35
N GLY A 7 -14.97 9.21 2.37
CA GLY A 7 -14.62 7.90 2.93
C GLY A 7 -15.08 7.65 4.37
N SER A 8 -15.79 8.60 5.00
CA SER A 8 -16.12 8.56 6.44
C SER A 8 -17.10 7.44 6.85
N SER A 9 -17.84 6.87 5.89
CA SER A 9 -18.83 5.81 6.12
C SER A 9 -18.37 4.41 5.74
N LEU A 10 -17.16 4.25 5.18
CA LEU A 10 -16.64 2.92 4.84
C LEU A 10 -16.43 2.12 6.13
N LEU A 11 -17.01 0.92 6.20
CA LEU A 11 -16.66 -0.05 7.23
C LEU A 11 -15.44 -0.84 6.77
N ILE A 12 -14.47 -0.99 7.65
CA ILE A 12 -13.21 -1.68 7.41
C ILE A 12 -13.11 -2.87 8.37
N SER A 13 -12.45 -3.92 7.90
CA SER A 13 -12.24 -5.16 8.64
C SER A 13 -10.84 -5.23 9.26
N GLY A 14 -10.08 -4.13 9.19
CA GLY A 14 -8.79 -3.94 9.85
C GLY A 14 -7.75 -3.31 8.94
N LEU A 15 -6.49 -3.68 9.14
CA LEU A 15 -5.32 -3.12 8.44
C LEU A 15 -4.61 -4.20 7.63
N ILE A 16 -4.12 -3.86 6.45
CA ILE A 16 -3.21 -4.68 5.66
C ILE A 16 -1.95 -3.88 5.38
N ALA A 17 -0.79 -4.49 5.61
CA ALA A 17 0.48 -3.84 5.35
C ALA A 17 1.43 -4.74 4.59
N TYR A 18 2.25 -4.13 3.74
CA TYR A 18 3.19 -4.85 2.87
C TYR A 18 4.59 -4.73 3.46
N CYS A 19 5.39 -5.79 3.43
CA CYS A 19 6.77 -5.76 3.92
C CYS A 19 7.73 -6.43 2.94
N ARG A 20 9.02 -6.41 3.32
CA ARG A 20 9.99 -7.33 2.75
C ARG A 20 9.63 -8.76 3.21
N ALA A 21 9.62 -9.72 2.28
CA ALA A 21 9.43 -11.12 2.62
C ALA A 21 10.47 -11.59 3.66
N GLY A 22 10.00 -12.29 4.69
CA GLY A 22 10.81 -12.74 5.84
C GLY A 22 10.82 -11.77 7.03
N PHE A 23 10.13 -10.63 6.95
CA PHE A 23 9.96 -9.65 8.05
C PHE A 23 8.51 -9.57 8.54
N GLU A 24 7.69 -10.58 8.23
CA GLU A 24 6.27 -10.59 8.62
C GLU A 24 6.08 -10.63 10.13
N LYS A 25 7.04 -11.22 10.87
CA LYS A 25 6.99 -11.26 12.34
C LYS A 25 7.16 -9.87 12.94
N GLU A 26 8.15 -9.10 12.47
CA GLU A 26 8.41 -7.75 12.94
C GLU A 26 7.26 -6.82 12.57
N LEU A 27 6.77 -6.90 11.33
CA LEU A 27 5.61 -6.14 10.89
C LEU A 27 4.34 -6.54 11.68
N ALA A 28 4.16 -7.81 12.03
CA ALA A 28 3.04 -8.27 12.85
C ALA A 28 3.01 -7.62 14.22
N ALA A 29 4.17 -7.48 14.87
CA ALA A 29 4.26 -6.78 16.14
C ALA A 29 3.88 -5.30 16.00
N GLU A 30 4.43 -4.60 14.99
CA GLU A 30 4.10 -3.18 14.75
C GLU A 30 2.62 -2.96 14.45
N ILE A 31 2.01 -3.83 13.63
CA ILE A 31 0.60 -3.71 13.28
C ILE A 31 -0.30 -3.99 14.49
N ASP A 32 0.05 -4.95 15.35
CA ASP A 32 -0.71 -5.22 16.58
C ASP A 32 -0.68 -4.00 17.51
N ASP A 33 0.49 -3.39 17.69
CA ASP A 33 0.66 -2.17 18.48
C ASP A 33 -0.13 -0.99 17.88
N ILE A 34 -0.04 -0.76 16.56
CA ILE A 34 -0.79 0.29 15.86
C ILE A 34 -2.30 0.08 16.02
N ALA A 35 -2.77 -1.16 15.91
CA ALA A 35 -4.18 -1.50 16.07
C ALA A 35 -4.66 -1.31 17.50
N ALA A 36 -3.85 -1.71 18.49
CA ALA A 36 -4.14 -1.50 19.91
C ALA A 36 -4.22 -0.01 20.26
N ASP A 37 -3.30 0.81 19.76
CA ASP A 37 -3.32 2.27 19.92
C ASP A 37 -4.60 2.91 19.36
N ALA A 38 -5.14 2.36 18.27
CA ALA A 38 -6.40 2.78 17.66
C ALA A 38 -7.65 2.19 18.35
N GLY A 39 -7.48 1.38 19.39
CA GLY A 39 -8.58 0.72 20.09
C GLY A 39 -9.28 -0.35 19.26
N LEU A 40 -8.62 -0.90 18.24
CA LEU A 40 -9.14 -2.03 17.47
C LEU A 40 -9.06 -3.31 18.30
N ILE A 41 -10.06 -4.17 18.11
CA ILE A 41 -10.13 -5.47 18.78
C ILE A 41 -10.19 -6.55 17.70
N GLY A 42 -9.18 -7.40 17.67
CA GLY A 42 -8.95 -8.32 16.59
C GLY A 42 -7.71 -9.18 16.79
N TYR A 43 -7.13 -9.62 15.69
CA TYR A 43 -5.94 -10.47 15.69
C TYR A 43 -5.11 -10.26 14.42
N VAL A 44 -3.82 -10.58 14.53
CA VAL A 44 -2.89 -10.52 13.40
C VAL A 44 -2.79 -11.87 12.70
N ARG A 45 -2.85 -11.83 11.37
CA ARG A 45 -2.49 -12.91 10.46
C ARG A 45 -1.17 -12.57 9.78
N ALA A 46 -0.15 -13.35 10.10
CA ALA A 46 1.17 -13.27 9.47
C ALA A 46 1.64 -14.68 9.12
N LEU A 47 2.06 -14.88 7.88
CA LEU A 47 2.67 -16.11 7.42
C LEU A 47 4.08 -15.79 6.92
N PRO A 48 5.10 -16.62 7.21
CA PRO A 48 6.45 -16.37 6.73
C PRO A 48 6.52 -16.28 5.21
N ASP A 49 7.41 -15.42 4.71
CA ASP A 49 7.76 -15.28 3.30
C ASP A 49 6.60 -14.89 2.36
N THR A 50 5.51 -14.36 2.90
CA THR A 50 4.38 -13.87 2.10
C THR A 50 4.51 -12.41 1.68
N GLY A 51 5.33 -11.61 2.38
CA GLY A 51 5.55 -10.19 2.10
C GLY A 51 4.39 -9.27 2.48
N TYR A 52 3.45 -9.73 3.30
CA TYR A 52 2.36 -8.90 3.83
C TYR A 52 1.84 -9.45 5.16
N VAL A 53 1.19 -8.59 5.94
CA VAL A 53 0.54 -8.91 7.21
C VAL A 53 -0.84 -8.27 7.25
N VAL A 54 -1.81 -8.94 7.88
CA VAL A 54 -3.18 -8.43 8.06
C VAL A 54 -3.52 -8.39 9.54
N TYR A 55 -4.04 -7.26 10.01
CA TYR A 55 -4.85 -7.19 11.23
C TYR A 55 -6.31 -7.34 10.84
N GLU A 56 -7.02 -8.27 11.48
CA GLU A 56 -8.45 -8.51 11.27
C GLU A 56 -9.21 -8.18 12.55
N THR A 57 -10.12 -7.21 12.47
CA THR A 57 -11.03 -6.87 13.56
C THR A 57 -12.11 -7.96 13.68
N PHE A 58 -12.58 -8.22 14.91
CA PHE A 58 -13.68 -9.18 15.11
C PHE A 58 -14.99 -8.71 14.50
N GLU A 59 -15.22 -7.39 14.50
CA GLU A 59 -16.36 -6.74 13.87
C GLU A 59 -15.86 -5.59 12.98
N PRO A 60 -16.53 -5.31 11.84
CA PRO A 60 -16.18 -4.16 11.01
C PRO A 60 -16.32 -2.84 11.78
N VAL A 61 -15.36 -1.94 11.61
CA VAL A 61 -15.35 -0.62 12.27
C VAL A 61 -15.43 0.50 11.23
N PRO A 62 -15.97 1.68 11.57
CA PRO A 62 -15.93 2.83 10.66
C PRO A 62 -14.48 3.26 10.40
N LEU A 63 -14.11 3.49 9.14
CA LEU A 63 -12.79 4.00 8.76
C LEU A 63 -12.43 5.30 9.49
N SER A 64 -13.43 6.14 9.76
CA SER A 64 -13.27 7.38 10.53
C SER A 64 -12.78 7.17 11.97
N SER A 65 -12.84 5.96 12.51
CA SER A 65 -12.32 5.62 13.85
C SER A 65 -10.81 5.39 13.89
N LEU A 66 -10.16 5.15 12.74
CA LEU A 66 -8.73 4.79 12.71
C LEU A 66 -7.78 5.95 13.02
N GLY A 67 -8.20 7.20 12.83
CA GLY A 67 -7.34 8.37 13.10
C GLY A 67 -5.98 8.27 12.40
N GLU A 68 -4.90 8.25 13.18
CA GLU A 68 -3.51 8.15 12.69
C GLU A 68 -3.03 6.71 12.47
N ALA A 69 -3.86 5.68 12.71
CA ALA A 69 -3.48 4.29 12.45
C ALA A 69 -3.40 3.94 10.95
N THR A 70 -3.89 4.82 10.08
CA THR A 70 -3.69 4.71 8.62
C THR A 70 -2.43 5.41 8.14
N ASP A 71 -1.64 6.04 9.02
CA ASP A 71 -0.38 6.65 8.60
C ASP A 71 0.68 5.57 8.31
N TRP A 72 0.88 5.29 7.03
CA TRP A 72 1.83 4.30 6.53
C TRP A 72 3.29 4.55 6.92
N ARG A 73 3.64 5.76 7.39
CA ARG A 73 5.00 6.12 7.80
C ARG A 73 5.29 5.75 9.26
N ARG A 74 4.28 5.39 10.05
CA ARG A 74 4.44 4.96 11.45
C ARG A 74 5.22 3.66 11.59
N PRO A 75 4.87 2.55 10.89
CA PRO A 75 5.63 1.30 10.98
C PRO A 75 6.98 1.40 10.28
N VAL A 76 8.02 0.80 10.87
CA VAL A 76 9.36 0.71 10.28
C VAL A 76 9.43 -0.42 9.24
N PHE A 77 8.71 -1.52 9.47
CA PHE A 77 8.77 -2.72 8.62
C PHE A 77 7.75 -2.73 7.49
N ALA A 78 6.82 -1.77 7.46
CA ALA A 78 5.86 -1.64 6.38
C ALA A 78 6.39 -0.73 5.27
N ARG A 79 6.18 -1.15 4.02
CA ARG A 79 6.33 -0.33 2.82
C ARG A 79 5.05 0.44 2.49
N GLN A 80 3.92 -0.10 2.94
CA GLN A 80 2.58 0.40 2.73
C GLN A 80 1.70 -0.11 3.87
N LEU A 81 0.73 0.69 4.30
CA LEU A 81 -0.28 0.34 5.29
C LEU A 81 -1.62 0.88 4.81
N LEU A 82 -2.63 0.02 4.71
CA LEU A 82 -3.94 0.40 4.20
C LEU A 82 -5.05 -0.21 5.05
N PRO A 83 -6.18 0.48 5.25
CA PRO A 83 -7.38 -0.15 5.77
C PRO A 83 -7.99 -1.09 4.71
N TRP A 84 -8.25 -2.33 5.09
CA TRP A 84 -8.93 -3.30 4.20
C TRP A 84 -10.38 -3.49 4.60
N PHE A 85 -11.24 -3.78 3.63
CA PHE A 85 -12.69 -3.88 3.83
C PHE A 85 -13.32 -5.10 3.14
N GLY A 86 -12.55 -5.80 2.31
CA GLY A 86 -13.05 -7.00 1.64
C GLY A 86 -11.92 -7.98 1.33
N ARG A 87 -12.26 -9.26 1.35
CA ARG A 87 -11.41 -10.36 0.89
C ARG A 87 -12.25 -11.25 -0.01
N VAL A 88 -11.77 -11.49 -1.22
CA VAL A 88 -12.43 -12.35 -2.21
C VAL A 88 -11.54 -13.57 -2.39
N GLU A 89 -12.06 -14.73 -2.01
CA GLU A 89 -11.41 -16.03 -2.16
C GLU A 89 -12.04 -16.79 -3.34
N GLU A 90 -11.38 -17.88 -3.76
CA GLU A 90 -11.86 -18.76 -4.83
C GLU A 90 -12.18 -18.04 -6.14
N LEU A 91 -11.41 -16.99 -6.48
CA LEU A 91 -11.61 -16.22 -7.70
C LEU A 91 -11.58 -17.14 -8.94
N PRO A 92 -12.65 -17.13 -9.76
CA PRO A 92 -12.75 -18.03 -10.89
C PRO A 92 -11.81 -17.58 -12.01
N GLU A 93 -11.17 -18.54 -12.68
CA GLU A 93 -10.14 -18.23 -13.67
C GLU A 93 -10.65 -17.40 -14.87
N ARG A 94 -11.92 -17.55 -15.21
CA ARG A 94 -12.54 -16.92 -16.40
C ARG A 94 -13.16 -15.56 -16.12
N ASP A 95 -13.66 -15.34 -14.90
CA ASP A 95 -14.39 -14.12 -14.55
C ASP A 95 -14.03 -13.61 -13.15
N ARG A 96 -12.82 -13.08 -13.02
CA ARG A 96 -12.34 -12.47 -11.77
C ARG A 96 -12.99 -11.12 -11.47
N ALA A 97 -13.58 -10.46 -12.47
CA ALA A 97 -14.08 -9.09 -12.31
C ALA A 97 -15.38 -9.06 -11.51
N THR A 98 -16.35 -9.90 -11.87
CA THR A 98 -17.66 -9.96 -11.19
C THR A 98 -17.56 -10.07 -9.67
N PRO A 99 -16.86 -11.07 -9.08
CA PRO A 99 -16.81 -11.19 -7.62
C PRO A 99 -16.08 -10.03 -6.93
N ILE A 100 -15.08 -9.43 -7.57
CA ILE A 100 -14.40 -8.22 -7.04
C ILE A 100 -15.37 -7.03 -7.07
N VAL A 101 -16.08 -6.82 -8.18
CA VAL A 101 -17.03 -5.72 -8.33
C VAL A 101 -18.18 -5.85 -7.32
N ASP A 102 -18.68 -7.06 -7.09
CA ASP A 102 -19.74 -7.30 -6.11
C ASP A 102 -19.28 -7.02 -4.69
N ALA A 103 -18.07 -7.45 -4.32
CA ALA A 103 -17.47 -7.13 -3.02
C ALA A 103 -17.25 -5.61 -2.84
N VAL A 104 -16.80 -4.91 -3.87
CA VAL A 104 -16.68 -3.44 -3.82
C VAL A 104 -18.04 -2.78 -3.67
N LYS A 105 -19.07 -3.22 -4.39
CA LYS A 105 -20.43 -2.67 -4.26
C LYS A 105 -21.02 -2.91 -2.87
N ALA A 106 -20.73 -4.06 -2.25
CA ALA A 106 -21.20 -4.39 -0.91
C ALA A 106 -20.67 -3.39 0.15
N SER A 107 -19.49 -2.79 -0.08
CA SER A 107 -18.95 -1.73 0.79
C SER A 107 -19.73 -0.41 0.73
N ALA A 108 -20.59 -0.23 -0.28
CA ALA A 108 -21.26 1.03 -0.62
C ALA A 108 -20.32 2.24 -0.88
N GLN A 109 -19.00 2.01 -0.95
CA GLN A 109 -18.00 3.03 -1.19
C GLN A 109 -17.81 3.28 -2.68
N ARG A 110 -17.52 4.54 -3.02
CA ARG A 110 -17.07 4.93 -4.37
C ARG A 110 -15.60 5.30 -4.34
N PHE A 111 -14.88 4.95 -5.39
CA PHE A 111 -13.45 5.19 -5.51
C PHE A 111 -13.15 6.15 -6.66
N SER A 112 -12.01 6.85 -6.59
CA SER A 112 -11.49 7.73 -7.65
C SER A 112 -10.45 7.05 -8.55
N GLY A 113 -9.85 5.97 -8.09
CA GLY A 113 -8.83 5.23 -8.81
C GLY A 113 -8.81 3.76 -8.40
N VAL A 114 -8.05 2.97 -9.15
CA VAL A 114 -7.85 1.54 -8.88
C VAL A 114 -6.37 1.22 -9.09
N VAL A 115 -5.78 0.52 -8.12
CA VAL A 115 -4.40 0.03 -8.15
C VAL A 115 -4.44 -1.48 -7.93
N LEU A 116 -3.83 -2.24 -8.84
CA LEU A 116 -3.69 -3.70 -8.71
C LEU A 116 -2.24 -4.03 -8.38
N GLU A 117 -2.06 -4.78 -7.31
CA GLU A 117 -0.76 -5.02 -6.71
C GLU A 117 -0.59 -6.50 -6.34
N THR A 118 0.66 -6.86 -6.03
CA THR A 118 1.03 -8.17 -5.50
C THR A 118 2.01 -7.95 -4.35
N PRO A 119 2.08 -8.85 -3.35
CA PRO A 119 3.21 -8.86 -2.45
C PRO A 119 4.56 -8.96 -3.20
N ASP A 120 5.64 -8.42 -2.62
CA ASP A 120 6.96 -8.37 -3.25
C ASP A 120 7.73 -9.70 -3.13
N THR A 121 7.07 -10.82 -3.42
CA THR A 121 7.64 -12.18 -3.41
C THR A 121 7.83 -12.70 -4.83
N ASP A 122 8.76 -13.64 -5.03
CA ASP A 122 8.98 -14.24 -6.36
C ASP A 122 7.74 -14.98 -6.88
N VAL A 123 6.96 -15.58 -5.98
CA VAL A 123 5.71 -16.29 -6.31
C VAL A 123 4.63 -15.29 -6.73
N ALA A 124 4.34 -14.29 -5.90
CA ALA A 124 3.27 -13.34 -6.19
C ALA A 124 3.61 -12.42 -7.38
N LYS A 125 4.89 -12.07 -7.58
CA LYS A 125 5.35 -11.29 -8.74
C LYS A 125 5.03 -11.91 -10.09
N GLN A 126 4.83 -13.23 -10.17
CA GLN A 126 4.37 -13.87 -11.41
C GLN A 126 3.00 -13.31 -11.86
N GLN A 127 2.18 -12.83 -10.92
CA GLN A 127 0.88 -12.19 -11.19
C GLN A 127 0.98 -10.70 -11.56
N SER A 128 2.15 -10.06 -11.46
CA SER A 128 2.30 -8.63 -11.76
C SER A 128 1.94 -8.28 -13.22
N GLY A 129 2.27 -9.18 -14.15
CA GLY A 129 1.88 -9.06 -15.56
C GLY A 129 0.37 -9.18 -15.75
N PHE A 130 -0.29 -10.04 -14.98
CA PHE A 130 -1.76 -10.15 -14.94
C PHE A 130 -2.38 -8.87 -14.38
N CYS A 131 -1.94 -8.39 -13.21
CA CYS A 131 -2.42 -7.16 -12.59
C CYS A 131 -2.42 -5.98 -13.57
N ARG A 132 -1.30 -5.80 -14.31
CA ARG A 132 -1.18 -4.72 -15.31
C ARG A 132 -2.21 -4.84 -16.45
N ARG A 133 -2.47 -6.06 -16.95
CA ARG A 133 -3.44 -6.28 -18.02
C ARG A 133 -4.88 -6.23 -17.52
N PHE A 134 -5.11 -6.57 -16.25
CA PHE A 134 -6.43 -6.66 -15.64
C PHE A 134 -6.94 -5.33 -15.07
N ALA A 135 -6.06 -4.37 -14.80
CA ALA A 135 -6.42 -3.07 -14.23
C ALA A 135 -7.48 -2.32 -15.05
N GLU A 136 -7.30 -2.22 -16.38
CA GLU A 136 -8.25 -1.54 -17.27
C GLU A 136 -9.59 -2.30 -17.39
N PRO A 137 -9.62 -3.63 -17.64
CA PRO A 137 -10.86 -4.41 -17.58
C PRO A 137 -11.64 -4.25 -16.26
N LEU A 138 -10.96 -4.34 -15.11
CA LEU A 138 -11.61 -4.20 -13.81
C LEU A 138 -12.16 -2.78 -13.61
N SER A 139 -11.40 -1.76 -14.01
CA SER A 139 -11.83 -0.35 -13.92
C SER A 139 -13.13 -0.11 -14.69
N ARG A 140 -13.26 -0.65 -15.90
CA ARG A 140 -14.48 -0.54 -16.70
C ARG A 140 -15.69 -1.19 -16.02
N GLU A 141 -15.52 -2.37 -15.44
CA GLU A 141 -16.63 -3.03 -14.73
C GLU A 141 -17.02 -2.27 -13.46
N LEU A 142 -16.06 -1.71 -12.74
CA LEU A 142 -16.32 -0.85 -11.57
C LEU A 142 -17.03 0.46 -11.96
N GLU A 143 -16.70 1.06 -13.10
CA GLU A 143 -17.38 2.26 -13.62
C GLU A 143 -18.84 1.96 -13.97
N LYS A 144 -19.09 0.87 -14.70
CA LYS A 144 -20.44 0.36 -15.03
C LYS A 144 -21.26 0.11 -13.78
N ALA A 145 -20.64 -0.51 -12.76
CA ALA A 145 -21.23 -0.75 -11.45
C ALA A 145 -21.42 0.51 -10.60
N SER A 146 -20.98 1.67 -11.09
CA SER A 146 -21.00 2.94 -10.35
C SER A 146 -20.12 3.00 -9.10
N ALA A 147 -19.20 2.06 -8.94
CA ALA A 147 -18.22 1.98 -7.86
C ALA A 147 -16.96 2.82 -8.12
N LEU A 148 -16.62 3.09 -9.39
CA LEU A 148 -15.48 3.94 -9.77
C LEU A 148 -15.94 5.25 -10.42
N ARG A 149 -15.30 6.36 -10.04
CA ARG A 149 -15.56 7.73 -10.52
C ARG A 149 -14.24 8.49 -10.67
N THR A 150 -13.52 8.21 -11.75
CA THR A 150 -12.20 8.81 -12.06
C THR A 150 -12.21 10.34 -12.17
N SER A 151 -13.34 10.95 -12.52
CA SER A 151 -13.49 12.41 -12.59
C SER A 151 -13.71 13.10 -11.24
N ARG A 152 -13.92 12.35 -10.15
CA ARG A 152 -14.16 12.89 -8.81
C ARG A 152 -12.88 12.89 -8.00
N THR A 153 -12.49 14.05 -7.51
CA THR A 153 -11.41 14.21 -6.53
C THR A 153 -11.91 13.95 -5.11
N GLY A 154 -11.00 13.54 -4.22
CA GLY A 154 -11.30 13.35 -2.79
C GLY A 154 -12.01 12.05 -2.42
N LEU A 155 -12.34 11.18 -3.39
CA LEU A 155 -12.70 9.78 -3.10
C LEU A 155 -11.44 8.96 -2.85
N PRO A 156 -11.50 7.90 -2.02
CA PRO A 156 -10.39 6.97 -1.84
C PRO A 156 -9.99 6.28 -3.16
N VAL A 157 -8.78 5.75 -3.21
CA VAL A 157 -8.30 4.87 -4.28
C VAL A 157 -8.46 3.42 -3.84
N LEU A 158 -8.99 2.57 -4.72
CA LEU A 158 -9.17 1.14 -4.46
C LEU A 158 -7.86 0.42 -4.70
N HIS A 159 -7.31 -0.22 -3.67
CA HIS A 159 -6.23 -1.17 -3.81
C HIS A 159 -6.78 -2.59 -3.88
N VAL A 160 -6.34 -3.34 -4.88
CA VAL A 160 -6.64 -4.75 -5.07
C VAL A 160 -5.32 -5.53 -5.01
N LEU A 161 -5.04 -6.14 -3.86
CA LEU A 161 -3.84 -6.94 -3.65
C LEU A 161 -4.14 -8.41 -3.97
N PHE A 162 -3.55 -8.92 -5.05
CA PHE A 162 -3.58 -10.35 -5.36
C PHE A 162 -2.45 -11.06 -4.61
N THR A 163 -2.79 -11.80 -3.56
CA THR A 163 -1.82 -12.57 -2.77
C THR A 163 -1.49 -13.91 -3.44
N ASP A 164 -2.42 -14.42 -4.24
CA ASP A 164 -2.27 -15.59 -5.10
C ASP A 164 -3.22 -15.50 -6.31
N ALA A 165 -3.36 -16.58 -7.09
CA ALA A 165 -4.18 -16.59 -8.31
C ALA A 165 -5.71 -16.58 -8.06
N THR A 166 -6.12 -16.88 -6.83
CA THR A 166 -7.50 -17.11 -6.38
C THR A 166 -7.95 -16.17 -5.26
N THR A 167 -7.03 -15.43 -4.64
CA THR A 167 -7.31 -14.55 -3.51
C THR A 167 -6.96 -13.09 -3.82
N ALA A 168 -7.91 -12.19 -3.59
CA ALA A 168 -7.71 -10.75 -3.66
C ALA A 168 -8.18 -10.06 -2.37
N TRP A 169 -7.37 -9.14 -1.86
CA TRP A 169 -7.73 -8.23 -0.78
C TRP A 169 -8.09 -6.86 -1.33
N LEU A 170 -9.13 -6.27 -0.76
CA LEU A 170 -9.67 -4.96 -1.14
C LEU A 170 -9.40 -3.96 -0.02
N ALA A 171 -8.65 -2.93 -0.35
CA ALA A 171 -8.23 -1.89 0.58
C ALA A 171 -8.49 -0.49 0.03
N ALA A 172 -8.60 0.49 0.92
CA ALA A 172 -8.88 1.87 0.57
C ALA A 172 -7.68 2.75 0.91
N GLU A 173 -7.04 3.32 -0.10
CA GLU A 173 -6.10 4.43 0.10
C GLU A 173 -6.90 5.71 0.33
N MET A 174 -6.71 6.31 1.50
CA MET A 174 -7.22 7.64 1.79
C MET A 174 -6.22 8.69 1.27
N PRO A 175 -6.70 9.83 0.74
CA PRO A 175 -5.81 10.87 0.20
C PRO A 175 -4.71 11.27 1.19
N GLY A 176 -3.45 11.10 0.78
CA GLY A 176 -2.28 11.44 1.60
C GLY A 176 -1.93 10.44 2.71
N GLN A 177 -2.63 9.31 2.80
CA GLN A 177 -2.41 8.27 3.83
C GLN A 177 -1.89 6.95 3.25
N ALA A 178 -1.29 6.97 2.06
CA ALA A 178 -0.65 5.80 1.47
C ALA A 178 0.71 6.17 0.88
N ALA A 179 1.60 5.18 0.77
CA ALA A 179 2.83 5.33 0.04
C ALA A 179 2.51 5.62 -1.45
N PRO A 180 3.13 6.65 -2.07
CA PRO A 180 2.78 7.08 -3.42
C PRO A 180 3.30 6.13 -4.52
N TRP A 181 4.10 5.13 -4.14
CA TRP A 181 4.67 4.16 -5.07
C TRP A 181 3.89 2.85 -5.01
N PRO A 182 3.63 2.20 -6.17
CA PRO A 182 3.07 0.87 -6.19
C PRO A 182 3.88 -0.10 -5.31
N MET A 183 3.20 -0.91 -4.52
CA MET A 183 3.72 -1.83 -3.51
C MET A 183 4.57 -1.15 -2.41
N GLY A 184 4.53 0.19 -2.33
CA GLY A 184 5.40 0.97 -1.46
C GLY A 184 6.87 0.96 -1.89
N VAL A 185 7.18 0.69 -3.16
CA VAL A 185 8.57 0.58 -3.66
C VAL A 185 8.87 1.65 -4.73
N PRO A 186 9.70 2.66 -4.42
CA PRO A 186 10.15 3.64 -5.40
C PRO A 186 10.88 2.99 -6.57
N ARG A 187 10.57 3.43 -7.80
CA ARG A 187 11.27 2.96 -9.00
C ARG A 187 12.52 3.80 -9.23
N LEU A 188 13.67 3.26 -8.82
CA LEU A 188 14.97 3.88 -9.02
C LEU A 188 15.79 3.14 -10.07
N ARG A 189 16.51 3.89 -10.91
CA ARG A 189 17.40 3.32 -11.93
C ARG A 189 18.85 3.40 -11.44
N MET A 190 19.56 2.27 -11.50
CA MET A 190 20.99 2.22 -11.18
C MET A 190 21.81 3.07 -12.16
N PRO A 191 22.55 4.09 -11.70
CA PRO A 191 23.50 4.82 -12.53
C PRO A 191 24.66 3.91 -12.93
N SER A 192 25.04 3.91 -14.20
CA SER A 192 26.14 3.05 -14.71
C SER A 192 27.53 3.45 -14.18
N ASN A 193 27.68 4.71 -13.77
CA ASN A 193 28.91 5.28 -13.23
C ASN A 193 28.96 5.28 -11.69
N ALA A 194 27.92 4.79 -11.01
CA ALA A 194 27.95 4.70 -9.56
C ALA A 194 28.87 3.53 -9.13
N PRO A 195 29.76 3.75 -8.14
CA PRO A 195 30.76 2.76 -7.75
C PRO A 195 30.17 1.55 -7.00
N SER A 196 28.91 1.65 -6.56
CA SER A 196 28.20 0.59 -5.84
C SER A 196 26.69 0.74 -5.97
N ARG A 197 25.98 -0.40 -5.96
CA ARG A 197 24.51 -0.45 -5.89
C ARG A 197 23.95 0.16 -4.61
N SER A 198 24.75 0.31 -3.55
CA SER A 198 24.32 0.95 -2.30
C SER A 198 23.89 2.41 -2.47
N THR A 199 24.26 3.06 -3.59
CA THR A 199 23.76 4.39 -3.98
C THR A 199 22.23 4.46 -4.00
N LEU A 200 21.57 3.38 -4.41
CA LEU A 200 20.11 3.33 -4.49
C LEU A 200 19.44 3.37 -3.12
N LYS A 201 20.13 2.93 -2.05
CA LYS A 201 19.58 3.00 -0.68
C LYS A 201 19.44 4.44 -0.20
N LEU A 202 20.45 5.28 -0.46
CA LEU A 202 20.40 6.69 -0.06
C LEU A 202 19.45 7.48 -0.97
N ALA A 203 19.42 7.17 -2.27
CA ALA A 203 18.41 7.72 -3.18
C ALA A 203 16.98 7.37 -2.75
N GLU A 204 16.74 6.13 -2.33
CA GLU A 204 15.46 5.69 -1.78
C GLU A 204 15.14 6.43 -0.50
N ALA A 205 16.08 6.54 0.44
CA ALA A 205 15.89 7.28 1.69
C ALA A 205 15.52 8.75 1.45
N PHE A 206 16.18 9.46 0.54
CA PHE A 206 15.79 10.82 0.15
C PHE A 206 14.41 10.90 -0.51
N THR A 207 13.95 9.81 -1.13
CA THR A 207 12.64 9.73 -1.76
C THR A 207 11.54 9.39 -0.75
N THR A 208 11.85 8.58 0.27
CA THR A 208 10.87 8.03 1.20
C THR A 208 10.75 8.79 2.51
N LEU A 209 11.83 9.43 2.97
CA LEU A 209 11.90 10.10 4.26
C LEU A 209 11.72 11.62 4.18
N LEU A 210 11.82 12.20 2.99
CA LEU A 210 11.65 13.63 2.76
C LEU A 210 10.49 13.86 1.80
N SER A 211 9.66 14.86 2.10
CA SER A 211 8.78 15.44 1.10
C SER A 211 9.58 16.11 -0.03
N ASP A 212 8.94 16.37 -1.17
CA ASP A 212 9.58 17.07 -2.28
C ASP A 212 10.10 18.46 -1.86
N GLU A 213 9.34 19.17 -1.03
CA GLU A 213 9.73 20.48 -0.47
C GLU A 213 10.93 20.36 0.49
N GLU A 214 10.90 19.39 1.41
CA GLU A 214 12.04 19.15 2.32
C GLU A 214 13.30 18.76 1.54
N ARG A 215 13.18 17.94 0.50
CA ARG A 215 14.33 17.54 -0.33
C ARG A 215 14.95 18.77 -1.01
N GLU A 216 14.14 19.66 -1.58
CA GLU A 216 14.63 20.89 -2.21
C GLU A 216 15.31 21.84 -1.21
N LEU A 217 14.81 21.92 0.02
CA LEU A 217 15.35 22.80 1.06
C LEU A 217 16.58 22.21 1.77
N LEU A 218 16.61 20.89 1.98
CA LEU A 218 17.59 20.21 2.81
C LEU A 218 18.72 19.55 2.01
N VAL A 219 18.52 19.19 0.75
CA VAL A 219 19.52 18.53 -0.11
C VAL A 219 19.93 19.49 -1.23
N ARG A 220 20.88 20.38 -0.94
CA ARG A 220 21.28 21.49 -1.81
C ARG A 220 22.77 21.46 -2.16
N ALA A 221 23.09 21.95 -3.35
CA ALA A 221 24.47 22.11 -3.79
C ALA A 221 25.27 23.03 -2.83
N GLY A 222 26.52 22.65 -2.56
CA GLY A 222 27.43 23.39 -1.67
C GLY A 222 27.27 23.06 -0.19
N GLN A 223 26.38 22.15 0.19
CA GLN A 223 26.31 21.62 1.54
C GLN A 223 27.52 20.75 1.87
N ARG A 224 27.82 20.64 3.17
CA ARG A 224 28.86 19.76 3.70
C ARG A 224 28.19 18.52 4.27
N ALA A 225 28.64 17.35 3.85
CA ALA A 225 28.22 16.06 4.37
C ALA A 225 29.45 15.22 4.75
N VAL A 226 29.24 14.21 5.60
CA VAL A 226 30.26 13.22 5.99
C VAL A 226 29.69 11.84 5.75
N ASP A 227 30.37 11.03 4.94
CA ASP A 227 30.03 9.62 4.67
C ASP A 227 30.98 8.72 5.47
N LEU A 228 30.47 8.10 6.53
CA LEU A 228 31.25 7.25 7.43
C LEU A 228 31.33 5.82 6.86
N GLY A 229 32.56 5.36 6.58
CA GLY A 229 32.76 4.05 5.93
C GLY A 229 32.48 4.07 4.43
N ALA A 230 32.73 5.22 3.78
CA ALA A 230 32.30 5.52 2.42
C ALA A 230 32.72 4.49 1.36
N ALA A 231 33.89 3.86 1.46
CA ALA A 231 34.44 3.03 0.38
C ALA A 231 33.50 1.85 0.02
N PRO A 232 33.17 1.64 -1.28
CA PRO A 232 33.75 2.25 -2.48
C PRO A 232 33.05 3.55 -2.97
N GLY A 233 32.11 4.11 -2.22
CA GLY A 233 31.55 5.45 -2.45
C GLY A 233 30.11 5.46 -2.94
N GLY A 234 29.31 4.42 -2.66
CA GLY A 234 27.93 4.35 -3.15
C GLY A 234 27.05 5.48 -2.59
N TRP A 235 27.16 5.78 -1.30
CA TRP A 235 26.42 6.87 -0.65
C TRP A 235 27.02 8.23 -1.00
N THR A 236 28.34 8.37 -0.94
CA THR A 236 29.08 9.55 -1.44
C THR A 236 28.70 9.97 -2.87
N TRP A 237 28.24 9.03 -3.72
CA TRP A 237 27.78 9.36 -5.07
C TRP A 237 26.50 10.21 -5.10
N GLN A 238 25.57 10.00 -4.16
CA GLN A 238 24.30 10.74 -4.07
C GLN A 238 24.55 12.12 -3.47
#